data_AF-A0A2D7K1F3-F1
#
_entry.id   AF-A0A2D7K1F3-F1
#
_cell.length_a   1.000
_cell.length_b   1.000
_cell.length_c   1.000
_cell.angle_alpha   90.00
_cell.angle_beta   90.00
_cell.angle_gamma   90.00
#
_symmetry.space_group_name_H-M   'P 1'
#
loop_
_entity.id
_entity.type
_entity.pdbx_description
1 polymer ?
#
loop_
_entity_poly.entity_id
_entity_poly.type
_entity_poly.pdbx_seq_one_letter_code
_entity_poly.pdbx_strand_id
1 'polypeptide(L)'
;MSEEIKALDSLQEIAVVDVAEIAAPREPVRDELGRSYATGKRKDAVARVWIKPGSGTVVVNGKAIKTYFARPVLQMILRQPFTGAGVEDQFDVHATVKGGGLSGQAGAVKHG
;
A
#
# COMPACT_ATOMS: atom_id res chain seq x y z
N MET A 1 -45.94 -9.61 -20.94
CA MET A 1 -45.87 -10.19 -19.58
C MET A 1 -44.76 -11.23 -19.43
N SER A 2 -44.81 -12.43 -20.04
CA SER A 2 -43.77 -13.47 -19.83
C SER A 2 -42.49 -13.27 -20.66
N GLU A 3 -42.57 -12.58 -21.79
CA GLU A 3 -41.41 -12.31 -22.67
C GLU A 3 -40.56 -11.14 -22.16
N GLU A 4 -41.16 -10.14 -21.51
CA GLU A 4 -40.45 -9.00 -20.89
C GLU A 4 -39.61 -9.45 -19.68
N ILE A 5 -40.09 -10.43 -18.91
CA ILE A 5 -39.35 -10.98 -17.76
C ILE A 5 -38.06 -11.69 -18.23
N LYS A 6 -38.11 -12.40 -19.37
CA LYS A 6 -36.93 -13.05 -19.97
C LYS A 6 -35.91 -12.05 -20.52
N ALA A 7 -36.36 -10.91 -21.02
CA ALA A 7 -35.50 -9.84 -21.52
C ALA A 7 -34.78 -9.09 -20.39
N LEU A 8 -35.41 -8.93 -19.22
CA LEU A 8 -34.80 -8.33 -18.04
C LEU A 8 -33.76 -9.26 -17.38
N ASP A 9 -34.08 -10.56 -17.27
CA ASP A 9 -33.21 -11.57 -16.68
C ASP A 9 -31.89 -11.73 -17.45
N SER A 10 -31.96 -11.74 -18.79
CA SER A 10 -30.78 -11.79 -19.67
C SER A 10 -29.92 -10.52 -19.62
N LEU A 11 -30.53 -9.33 -19.43
CA LEU A 11 -29.79 -8.08 -19.22
C LEU A 11 -29.08 -8.08 -17.86
N GLN A 12 -29.72 -8.68 -16.86
CA GLN A 12 -29.18 -8.80 -15.51
C GLN A 12 -28.00 -9.75 -15.48
N GLU A 13 -28.07 -10.90 -16.17
CA GLU A 13 -26.95 -11.83 -16.37
C GLU A 13 -25.75 -11.13 -17.05
N ILE A 14 -25.96 -10.35 -18.10
CA ILE A 14 -24.87 -9.61 -18.78
C ILE A 14 -24.20 -8.60 -17.83
N ALA A 15 -24.98 -7.90 -17.00
CA ALA A 15 -24.45 -6.97 -16.01
C ALA A 15 -23.66 -7.67 -14.88
N VAL A 16 -23.96 -8.94 -14.53
CA VAL A 16 -23.16 -9.69 -13.55
C VAL A 16 -21.85 -10.20 -14.16
N VAL A 17 -21.86 -10.54 -15.45
CA VAL A 17 -20.67 -11.04 -16.17
C VAL A 17 -19.64 -9.92 -16.38
N ASP A 18 -20.08 -8.71 -16.75
CA ASP A 18 -19.19 -7.55 -16.93
C ASP A 18 -18.50 -7.11 -15.61
N VAL A 19 -19.15 -7.31 -14.45
CA VAL A 19 -18.56 -6.94 -13.15
C VAL A 19 -17.60 -8.02 -12.64
N ALA A 20 -17.80 -9.28 -13.03
CA ALA A 20 -16.99 -10.40 -12.57
C ALA A 20 -15.61 -10.48 -13.26
N GLU A 21 -15.49 -10.10 -14.53
CA GLU A 21 -14.20 -10.12 -15.26
C GLU A 21 -13.23 -9.00 -14.85
N ILE A 22 -13.72 -7.91 -14.25
CA ILE A 22 -12.87 -6.80 -13.78
C ILE A 22 -12.17 -7.14 -12.44
N ALA A 23 -12.54 -8.26 -11.80
CA ALA A 23 -12.13 -8.60 -10.44
C ALA A 23 -11.06 -9.71 -10.36
N ALA A 24 -10.30 -9.99 -11.42
CA ALA A 24 -9.12 -10.82 -11.26
C ALA A 24 -8.16 -10.11 -10.28
N PRO A 25 -7.83 -10.67 -9.11
CA PRO A 25 -6.91 -10.04 -8.19
C PRO A 25 -5.56 -9.97 -8.89
N ARG A 26 -5.14 -8.76 -9.26
CA ARG A 26 -3.78 -8.48 -9.73
C ARG A 26 -2.79 -9.19 -8.80
N GLU A 27 -2.17 -10.25 -9.30
CA GLU A 27 -1.19 -11.00 -8.50
C GLU A 27 -0.11 -10.00 -8.08
N PRO A 28 0.16 -9.86 -6.77
CA PRO A 28 1.18 -8.94 -6.31
C PRO A 28 2.50 -9.44 -6.86
N VAL A 29 3.06 -8.70 -7.81
CA VAL A 29 4.40 -8.95 -8.36
C VAL A 29 5.38 -8.78 -7.20
N ARG A 30 5.77 -9.92 -6.63
CA ARG A 30 6.83 -10.03 -5.61
C ARG A 30 8.12 -10.33 -6.34
N ASP A 31 9.22 -9.71 -5.91
CA ASP A 31 10.54 -10.04 -6.43
C ASP A 31 10.93 -11.48 -6.07
N GLU A 32 12.02 -11.98 -6.68
CA GLU A 32 12.67 -13.26 -6.36
C GLU A 32 12.96 -13.45 -4.86
N LEU A 33 13.05 -12.35 -4.10
CA LEU A 33 13.31 -12.32 -2.67
C LEU A 33 12.04 -12.15 -1.81
N GLY A 34 10.85 -12.30 -2.41
CA GLY A 34 9.56 -12.19 -1.74
C GLY A 34 9.24 -10.78 -1.25
N ARG A 35 9.86 -9.76 -1.86
CA ARG A 35 9.68 -8.35 -1.51
C ARG A 35 8.67 -7.70 -2.43
N SER A 36 7.81 -6.86 -1.87
CA SER A 36 6.87 -6.05 -2.62
C SER A 36 7.42 -4.64 -2.79
N TYR A 37 7.35 -4.12 -4.01
CA TYR A 37 7.74 -2.75 -4.33
C TYR A 37 6.55 -1.80 -4.32
N ALA A 38 6.70 -0.67 -3.63
CA ALA A 38 5.75 0.42 -3.66
C ALA A 38 6.47 1.76 -3.79
N THR A 39 5.76 2.75 -4.34
CA THR A 39 6.26 4.11 -4.45
C THR A 39 5.23 5.07 -3.87
N GLY A 40 5.65 5.88 -2.91
CA GLY A 40 4.82 6.92 -2.31
C GLY A 40 5.33 8.31 -2.67
N LYS A 41 4.42 9.25 -2.89
CA LYS A 41 4.76 10.65 -3.17
C LYS A 41 3.89 11.57 -2.32
N ARG A 42 4.48 12.61 -1.75
CA ARG A 42 3.75 13.67 -1.04
C ARG A 42 4.48 14.98 -1.15
N LYS A 43 3.82 16.00 -1.70
CA LYS A 43 4.47 17.28 -2.06
C LYS A 43 5.72 16.98 -2.92
N ASP A 44 6.86 17.55 -2.56
CA ASP A 44 8.15 17.33 -3.24
C ASP A 44 8.91 16.09 -2.75
N ALA A 45 8.35 15.31 -1.82
CA ALA A 45 8.99 14.11 -1.28
C ALA A 45 8.57 12.86 -2.06
N VAL A 46 9.55 12.05 -2.46
CA VAL A 46 9.37 10.76 -3.13
C VAL A 46 9.99 9.66 -2.27
N ALA A 47 9.22 8.61 -2.01
CA ALA A 47 9.60 7.44 -1.24
C ALA A 47 9.51 6.19 -2.14
N ARG A 48 10.59 5.42 -2.17
CA ARG A 48 10.62 4.06 -2.73
C ARG A 48 10.64 3.09 -1.56
N VAL A 49 9.64 2.23 -1.46
CA VAL A 49 9.42 1.37 -0.30
C VAL A 49 9.45 -0.08 -0.74
N TRP A 50 10.21 -0.87 -0.01
CA TRP A 50 10.28 -2.31 -0.16
C TRP A 50 9.75 -2.94 1.11
N ILE A 51 8.74 -3.80 0.97
CA ILE A 51 8.11 -4.49 2.09
C ILE A 51 8.44 -5.97 1.98
N LYS A 52 8.83 -6.57 3.11
CA LYS A 52 9.09 -8.00 3.24
C LYS A 52 8.33 -8.52 4.48
N PRO A 53 7.73 -9.72 4.45
CA PRO A 53 7.28 -10.36 5.70
C PRO A 53 8.47 -10.59 6.64
N GLY A 54 8.34 -10.20 7.91
CA GLY A 54 9.46 -10.12 8.85
C GLY A 54 9.10 -9.67 10.26
N SER A 55 10.02 -8.96 10.91
CA SER A 55 9.99 -8.66 12.36
C SER A 55 9.50 -7.24 12.70
N GLY A 56 8.89 -6.52 11.75
CA GLY A 56 8.42 -5.15 12.01
C GLY A 56 9.50 -4.08 11.93
N THR A 57 10.69 -4.39 11.40
CA THR A 57 11.81 -3.46 11.38
C THR A 57 11.64 -2.43 10.26
N VAL A 58 11.59 -1.15 10.63
CA VAL A 58 11.48 -0.03 9.68
C VAL A 58 12.81 0.72 9.57
N VAL A 59 13.41 0.66 8.38
CA VAL A 59 14.65 1.34 8.03
C VAL A 59 14.39 2.38 6.94
N VAL A 60 14.80 3.62 7.18
CA VAL A 60 14.66 4.75 6.25
C VAL A 60 16.03 5.29 5.90
N ASN A 61 16.39 5.22 4.61
CA ASN A 61 17.67 5.68 4.08
C ASN A 61 18.90 5.14 4.85
N GLY A 62 18.85 3.86 5.23
CA GLY A 62 19.90 3.17 6.00
C GLY A 62 19.92 3.47 7.51
N LYS A 63 18.96 4.24 8.03
CA LYS A 63 18.85 4.56 9.46
C LYS A 63 17.55 4.02 10.05
N ALA A 64 17.54 3.69 11.34
CA ALA A 64 16.32 3.30 12.03
C ALA A 64 15.30 4.45 12.05
N ILE A 65 14.01 4.12 12.01
CA ILE A 65 12.91 5.09 12.03
C ILE A 65 13.04 6.13 13.17
N LYS A 66 13.45 5.69 14.37
CA LYS A 66 13.63 6.55 15.55
C LYS A 66 14.76 7.57 15.37
N THR A 67 15.81 7.19 14.67
CA THR A 67 16.99 8.05 14.41
C THR A 67 16.73 9.02 13.27
N TYR A 68 16.00 8.59 12.23
CA TYR A 68 15.69 9.43 11.08
C TYR A 68 14.60 10.46 11.39
N PHE A 69 13.53 10.02 12.04
CA PHE A 69 12.43 10.89 12.45
C PHE A 69 12.52 11.17 13.95
N ALA A 70 13.18 12.27 14.31
CA ALA A 70 13.35 12.68 15.71
C ALA A 70 12.01 12.93 16.44
N ARG A 71 10.95 13.33 15.71
CA ARG A 71 9.64 13.61 16.31
C ARG A 71 8.77 12.35 16.36
N PRO A 72 8.21 11.98 17.53
CA PRO A 72 7.39 10.78 17.67
C PRO A 72 6.11 10.83 16.82
N VAL A 73 5.56 12.02 16.58
CA VAL A 73 4.39 12.21 15.70
C VAL A 73 4.67 11.71 14.28
N LEU A 74 5.88 11.90 13.76
CA LEU A 74 6.25 11.42 12.43
C LEU A 74 6.39 9.90 12.39
N GLN A 75 6.89 9.29 13.47
CA GLN A 75 6.98 7.84 13.60
C GLN A 75 5.59 7.19 13.66
N MET A 76 4.65 7.84 14.35
CA MET A 76 3.26 7.39 14.42
C MET A 76 2.58 7.38 13.04
N ILE A 77 2.84 8.39 12.21
CA ILE A 77 2.29 8.46 10.84
C ILE A 77 2.70 7.25 10.00
N LEU A 78 3.94 6.76 10.13
CA LEU A 78 4.40 5.57 9.41
C LEU A 78 3.72 4.29 9.91
N ARG A 79 3.29 4.23 11.18
CA ARG A 79 2.62 3.06 11.77
C ARG A 79 1.15 2.96 11.43
N GLN A 80 0.47 4.09 11.20
CA GLN A 80 -0.96 4.15 10.85
C GLN A 80 -1.45 3.11 9.82
N PRO A 81 -0.78 2.88 8.67
CA PRO A 81 -1.24 1.87 7.71
C PRO A 81 -1.17 0.44 8.26
N PHE A 82 -0.15 0.12 9.06
CA PHE A 82 -0.02 -1.20 9.70
C PHE A 82 -1.06 -1.40 10.80
N THR A 83 -1.30 -0.37 11.61
CA THR A 83 -2.35 -0.39 12.63
C THR A 83 -3.73 -0.55 11.99
N GLY A 84 -4.03 0.18 10.91
CA GLY A 84 -5.31 0.10 10.20
C GLY A 84 -5.55 -1.26 9.52
N ALA A 85 -4.48 -1.93 9.10
CA ALA A 85 -4.56 -3.27 8.51
C ALA A 85 -4.43 -4.41 9.53
N GLY A 86 -4.21 -4.11 10.82
CA GLY A 86 -4.03 -5.13 11.87
C GLY A 86 -2.78 -6.01 11.71
N VAL A 87 -1.79 -5.54 10.94
CA VAL A 87 -0.56 -6.28 10.62
C VAL A 87 0.69 -5.64 11.22
N GLU A 88 0.52 -5.12 12.43
CA GLU A 88 1.62 -4.55 13.21
C GLU A 88 2.70 -5.60 13.45
N ASP A 89 3.96 -5.19 13.31
CA ASP A 89 5.16 -6.01 13.53
C ASP A 89 5.33 -7.26 12.66
N GLN A 90 4.50 -7.45 11.62
CA GLN A 90 4.59 -8.59 10.70
C GLN A 90 5.46 -8.32 9.46
N PHE A 91 5.82 -7.07 9.21
CA PHE A 91 6.48 -6.65 7.97
C PHE A 91 7.71 -5.80 8.25
N ASP A 92 8.83 -6.16 7.64
CA ASP A 92 10.02 -5.33 7.55
C ASP A 92 9.88 -4.36 6.37
N VAL A 93 10.24 -3.11 6.61
CA VAL A 93 10.09 -2.01 5.64
C VAL A 93 11.43 -1.34 5.41
N HIS A 94 11.87 -1.35 4.16
CA HIS A 94 13.05 -0.62 3.70
C HIS A 94 12.62 0.51 2.77
N ALA A 95 12.70 1.74 3.27
CA ALA A 95 12.33 2.92 2.51
C ALA A 95 13.57 3.75 2.12
N THR A 96 13.65 4.14 0.86
CA THR A 96 14.58 5.16 0.37
C THR A 96 13.79 6.40 0.00
N VAL A 97 14.09 7.52 0.66
CA VAL A 97 13.36 8.78 0.47
C VAL A 97 14.29 9.87 -0.06
N LYS A 98 13.77 10.70 -0.96
CA LYS A 98 14.46 11.89 -1.47
C LYS A 98 13.47 13.05 -1.66
N GLY A 99 13.97 14.27 -1.51
CA GLY A 99 13.20 15.50 -1.69
C GLY A 99 12.35 15.92 -0.47
N GLY A 100 11.84 17.16 -0.52
CA GLY A 100 11.02 17.76 0.51
C GLY A 100 11.68 17.85 1.90
N GLY A 101 10.85 17.97 2.94
CA GLY A 101 11.28 17.92 4.35
C GLY A 101 10.78 16.67 5.07
N LEU A 102 11.21 16.46 6.33
CA LEU A 102 10.92 15.27 7.13
C LEU A 102 9.42 14.93 7.22
N SER A 103 8.55 15.94 7.36
CA SER A 103 7.09 15.74 7.41
C SER A 103 6.53 15.24 6.07
N GLY A 104 7.01 15.79 4.95
CA GLY A 104 6.63 15.34 3.61
C GLY A 104 7.10 13.91 3.34
N GLN A 105 8.34 13.61 3.74
CA GLN A 105 8.93 12.28 3.60
C GLN A 105 8.18 11.23 4.41
N ALA A 106 7.81 11.53 5.67
CA ALA A 106 7.03 10.62 6.49
C ALA A 106 5.67 10.29 5.84
N GLY A 107 5.01 11.30 5.27
CA GLY A 107 3.76 11.11 4.55
C GLY A 107 3.91 10.38 3.22
N ALA A 108 5.05 10.52 2.53
CA ALA A 108 5.36 9.74 1.33
C ALA A 108 5.59 8.27 1.67
N VAL A 109 6.34 7.96 2.73
CA VAL A 109 6.55 6.57 3.20
C VAL A 109 5.27 5.92 3.68
N LYS A 110 4.38 6.68 4.34
CA LYS A 110 3.04 6.16 4.70
C LYS A 110 2.22 5.71 3.49
N HIS A 111 2.39 6.38 2.35
CA HIS A 111 1.56 6.16 1.17
C HIS A 111 2.09 5.06 0.24
N GLY A 112 3.40 4.82 0.25
CA GLY A 112 4.05 3.75 -0.49
C GLY A 112 4.15 2.50 0.36
#